data_AF-A0A1Z4V7V9-F1
#
_entry.id   AF-A0A1Z4V7V9-F1
#
_cell.length_a   1.000
_cell.length_b   1.000
_cell.length_c   1.000
_cell.angle_alpha   90.00
_cell.angle_beta   90.00
_cell.angle_gamma   90.00
#
_symmetry.space_group_name_H-M   'P 1'
#
loop_
_entity.id
_entity.type
_entity.pdbx_description
1 polymer ?
#
loop_
_entity_poly.entity_id
_entity_poly.type
_entity_poly.pdbx_seq_one_letter_code
_entity_poly.pdbx_strand_id
1 'polypeptide(L)' 'MTYLIDTNIILRIAQPNHPMCAESLNALARLRRQKENCYLTHQNLVEFWRSATRPIERNGLSDKLLVTI' A
#
# COMPACT_ATOMS: atom_id res chain seq x y z
N MET A 1 0.29 13.58 15.87
CA MET A 1 0.34 12.14 16.19
C MET A 1 1.18 11.40 15.15
N THR A 2 1.40 10.11 15.36
CA THR A 2 2.23 9.28 14.47
C THR A 2 1.44 8.05 14.07
N TYR A 3 1.42 7.77 12.76
CA TYR A 3 0.71 6.64 12.17
C TYR A 3 1.70 5.72 11.47
N LEU A 4 1.63 4.43 11.76
CA LEU A 4 2.26 3.40 10.95
C LEU A 4 1.26 2.98 9.87
N ILE A 5 1.67 3.05 8.60
CA ILE A 5 0.82 2.66 7.49
C ILE A 5 0.86 1.14 7.33
N ASP A 6 -0.30 0.52 7.39
CA ASP A 6 -0.44 -0.91 7.18
C ASP A 6 -0.17 -1.30 5.72
N THR A 7 0.34 -2.51 5.52
CA THR A 7 0.63 -3.08 4.20
C THR A 7 -0.59 -3.06 3.27
N ASN A 8 -1.80 -3.26 3.80
CA ASN A 8 -3.01 -3.24 2.99
C ASN A 8 -3.24 -1.87 2.35
N ILE A 9 -2.96 -0.76 3.02
CA ILE A 9 -3.10 0.58 2.42
C ILE A 9 -2.17 0.69 1.20
N ILE A 10 -0.93 0.21 1.29
CA ILE A 10 0.05 0.23 0.20
C ILE A 10 -0.40 -0.66 -0.96
N LEU A 11 -0.95 -1.86 -0.68
CA LEU A 11 -1.49 -2.75 -1.69
C LEU A 11 -2.66 -2.11 -2.45
N ARG A 12 -3.56 -1.43 -1.75
CA ARG A 12 -4.74 -0.81 -2.37
C ARG A 12 -4.39 0.38 -3.26
N ILE A 13 -3.41 1.21 -2.85
CA ILE A 13 -2.96 2.34 -3.69
C ILE A 13 -2.15 1.87 -4.91
N ALA A 14 -1.51 0.70 -4.84
CA ALA A 14 -0.78 0.11 -5.97
C ALA A 14 -1.70 -0.48 -7.05
N GLN A 15 -3.00 -0.61 -6.76
CA GLN A 15 -4.01 -1.17 -7.67
C GLN A 15 -5.07 -0.11 -8.01
N PRO A 16 -4.88 0.72 -9.05
CA PRO A 16 -5.79 1.83 -9.38
C PRO A 16 -7.26 1.45 -9.56
N ASN A 17 -7.51 0.22 -10.04
CA ASN A 17 -8.87 -0.31 -10.26
C ASN A 17 -9.48 -0.97 -9.01
N HIS A 18 -8.74 -1.07 -7.91
CA HIS A 18 -9.26 -1.65 -6.68
C HIS A 18 -10.28 -0.68 -6.04
N PRO A 19 -11.48 -1.15 -5.62
CA PRO A 19 -12.53 -0.29 -5.06
C PRO A 19 -12.05 0.65 -3.94
N MET A 20 -11.20 0.14 -3.04
CA MET A 20 -10.63 0.91 -1.92
C MET A 20 -9.40 1.79 -2.26
N CYS A 21 -8.97 1.87 -3.52
CA CYS A 21 -7.81 2.70 -3.89
C CYS A 21 -8.07 4.19 -3.57
N ALA A 22 -9.21 4.71 -4.00
CA ALA A 22 -9.60 6.09 -3.76
C ALA A 22 -9.76 6.41 -2.26
N GLU A 23 -10.37 5.51 -1.49
CA GLU A 23 -10.53 5.67 -0.05
C GLU A 23 -9.18 5.69 0.68
N SER A 24 -8.27 4.80 0.30
CA SER A 24 -6.91 4.72 0.86
C SER A 24 -6.11 6.00 0.57
N LEU A 25 -6.17 6.51 -0.66
CA LEU A 25 -5.56 7.79 -1.03
C LEU A 25 -6.18 8.97 -0.26
N ASN A 26 -7.49 8.99 -0.11
CA ASN A 26 -8.20 10.04 0.62
C ASN A 26 -7.84 10.05 2.11
N ALA A 27 -7.69 8.88 2.74
CA ALA A 27 -7.24 8.76 4.12
C ALA A 27 -5.82 9.32 4.30
N LEU A 28 -4.87 8.93 3.43
CA LEU A 28 -3.50 9.47 3.46
C LEU A 28 -3.47 10.98 3.21
N ALA A 29 -4.27 11.48 2.25
CA ALA A 29 -4.37 12.90 1.96
C ALA A 29 -4.93 13.69 3.16
N ARG A 30 -5.87 13.13 3.91
CA ARG A 30 -6.39 13.72 5.15
C ARG A 30 -5.30 13.83 6.22
N LEU A 31 -4.57 12.75 6.50
CA LEU A 31 -3.46 12.74 7.47
C LEU A 31 -2.38 13.76 7.08
N ARG A 32 -2.03 13.82 5.79
CA ARG A 32 -1.09 14.81 5.26
C ARG A 32 -1.56 16.26 5.47
N ARG A 33 -2.83 16.56 5.21
CA ARG A 33 -3.40 17.90 5.48
C ARG A 33 -3.37 18.27 6.95
N GLN A 34 -3.52 17.29 7.83
CA GLN A 34 -3.43 17.46 9.28
C GLN A 34 -1.99 17.56 9.80
N LYS A 35 -0.99 17.50 8.91
CA LYS A 35 0.45 17.49 9.26
C LYS A 35 0.81 16.33 10.20
N GLU A 36 0.10 15.22 10.06
CA GLU A 36 0.38 13.99 10.79
C GLU A 36 1.57 13.25 10.16
N ASN A 37 2.38 12.61 11.00
CA ASN A 37 3.52 11.84 10.51
C ASN A 37 3.08 10.41 10.17
N CYS A 38 3.28 10.00 8.92
CA CYS A 38 3.00 8.65 8.43
C CYS A 38 4.31 7.94 8.12
N TYR A 39 4.50 6.74 8.68
CA TYR A 39 5.72 5.96 8.52
C TYR A 39 5.44 4.60 7.89
N LEU A 40 6.49 4.04 7.30
CA LEU A 40 6.57 2.67 6.82
C LEU A 40 7.71 1.96 7.52
N THR A 41 7.56 0.67 7.74
CA THR A 41 8.63 -0.20 8.24
C THR A 41 9.15 -1.09 7.11
N HIS A 42 10.35 -1.63 7.30
CA HIS A 42 10.89 -2.67 6.42
C HIS A 42 9.94 -3.88 6.29
N GLN A 43 9.25 -4.25 7.37
CA GLN A 43 8.27 -5.33 7.34
C GLN A 43 7.12 -5.03 6.37
N ASN A 44 6.59 -3.80 6.36
CA ASN A 44 5.53 -3.43 5.41
C ASN A 44 5.97 -3.60 3.95
N LEU A 45 7.23 -3.28 3.64
CA LEU A 45 7.79 -3.44 2.29
C LEU A 45 7.94 -4.91 1.90
N VAL A 46 8.40 -5.75 2.83
CA VAL A 46 8.52 -7.21 2.61
C VAL A 46 7.15 -7.85 2.39
N GLU A 47 6.15 -7.50 3.20
CA GLU A 47 4.79 -8.03 3.07
C GLU A 47 4.11 -7.55 1.78
N PHE A 48 4.34 -6.29 1.39
CA PHE A 48 3.88 -5.74 0.12
C PHE A 48 4.47 -6.53 -1.05
N TRP A 49 5.80 -6.66 -1.11
CA TRP A 49 6.48 -7.40 -2.16
C TRP A 49 5.97 -8.84 -2.27
N ARG A 50 5.88 -9.54 -1.12
CA ARG A 50 5.37 -10.91 -1.05
C ARG A 50 3.96 -11.02 -1.61
N SER A 51 3.07 -10.09 -1.26
CA SER A 51 1.67 -10.14 -1.69
C SER A 51 1.50 -9.76 -3.17
N ALA A 52 2.22 -8.74 -3.61
CA ALA A 52 2.13 -8.20 -4.97
C ALA A 52 2.74 -9.16 -6.02
N THR A 53 3.88 -9.79 -5.71
CA THR A 53 4.59 -10.65 -6.68
C THR A 53 4.19 -12.11 -6.66
N ARG A 54 3.50 -12.57 -5.60
CA ARG A 54 3.04 -13.96 -5.52
C ARG A 54 2.00 -14.24 -6.61
N PRO A 55 2.00 -15.43 -7.22
CA PRO A 55 1.00 -15.79 -8.22
C PRO A 55 -0.42 -15.78 -7.65
N ILE A 56 -1.40 -15.43 -8.48
CA ILE A 56 -2.83 -15.45 -8.14
C ILE A 56 -3.28 -16.84 -7.66
N GLU A 57 -2.75 -17.93 -8.24
CA GLU A 57 -3.11 -19.31 -7.82
C GLU A 57 -2.69 -19.61 -6.37
N ARG A 58 -1.85 -18.74 -5.78
CA ARG A 58 -1.41 -18.82 -4.40
C ARG A 58 -1.88 -17.61 -3.59
N ASN A 59 -3.05 -17.01 -3.87
CA ASN A 59 -3.55 -15.83 -3.16
C ASN A 59 -2.58 -14.63 -3.19
N GLY A 60 -1.86 -14.45 -4.29
CA GLY A 60 -1.12 -13.22 -4.57
C GLY A 60 -1.85 -12.36 -5.61
N LEU A 61 -1.21 -11.27 -6.03
CA LEU A 61 -1.79 -10.32 -6.99
C LEU A 61 -1.20 -10.44 -8.40
N SER A 62 -0.09 -11.16 -8.57
CA SER A 62 0.66 -11.23 -9.84
C SER A 62 0.95 -9.85 -10.47
N ASP A 63 1.07 -8.81 -9.66
CA ASP A 63 1.26 -7.45 -10.15
C ASP A 63 2.64 -7.35 -10.82
N LYS A 64 2.67 -6.84 -12.05
CA LYS A 64 3.92 -6.40 -12.69
C LYS A 64 4.35 -5.09 -12.04
N LEU A 65 4.95 -5.19 -10.86
CA LEU A 65 5.52 -4.04 -10.17
C LEU A 65 6.66 -3.44 -11.01
N LEU A 66 6.37 -2.33 -11.69
CA LEU A 66 7.40 -1.43 -12.18
C LEU A 66 7.93 -0.66 -10.96
N VAL A 67 8.85 -1.29 -10.21
CA VAL A 67 9.64 -0.57 -9.22
C VAL A 67 10.63 0.29 -9.99
N THR A 68 10.27 1.55 -10.22
CA THR A 68 11.26 2.56 -10.65
C THR A 68 11.87 3.11 -9.37
N ILE A 69 13.12 2.72 -9.10
CA ILE A 69 13.98 3.31 -8.06
C ILE A 69 14.65 4.57 -8.61
#